data_AF-A0A7R9MYP9-F1
#
_entry.id   AF-A0A7R9MYP9-F1
#
_cell.length_a   1.000
_cell.length_b   1.000
_cell.length_c   1.000
_cell.angle_alpha   90.00
_cell.angle_beta   90.00
_cell.angle_gamma   90.00
#
_symmetry.space_group_name_H-M   'P 1'
#
loop_
_entity.id
_entity.type
_entity.pdbx_description
1 polymer ?
#
loop_
_entity_poly.entity_id
_entity_poly.type
_entity_poly.pdbx_seq_one_letter_code
_entity_poly.pdbx_strand_id
1 'polypeptide(L)' 'MAELKVVIPEDLKQEMDKTSFIDWSKVARDAIREQASKLARLKSIASKSKLTEKDALELGRKINRGLHERYKELYPGLK' A
#
# COMPACT_ATOMS: atom_id res chain seq x y z
N MET A 1 -15.22 -21.77 4.94
CA MET A 1 -14.50 -20.96 3.91
C MET A 1 -15.40 -19.81 3.50
N ALA A 2 -14.84 -18.66 3.13
CA ALA A 2 -15.58 -17.50 2.64
C ALA A 2 -15.16 -17.20 1.20
N GLU A 3 -16.11 -16.75 0.37
CA GLU A 3 -15.87 -16.35 -1.01
C GLU A 3 -15.76 -14.82 -1.10
N LEU A 4 -14.83 -14.34 -1.92
CA LEU A 4 -14.63 -12.91 -2.21
C LEU A 4 -14.74 -12.71 -3.72
N LYS A 5 -15.66 -11.84 -4.15
CA LYS A 5 -15.76 -11.40 -5.55
C LYS A 5 -15.09 -10.04 -5.69
N VAL A 6 -14.15 -9.94 -6.63
CA VAL A 6 -13.39 -8.70 -6.91
C VAL A 6 -13.62 -8.33 -8.37
N VAL A 7 -13.94 -7.06 -8.61
CA VAL A 7 -13.99 -6.50 -9.97
C VAL A 7 -12.57 -6.10 -10.34
N ILE A 8 -12.08 -6.60 -11.48
CA ILE A 8 -10.76 -6.29 -12.02
C ILE A 8 -10.89 -5.59 -13.38
N PRO A 9 -9.91 -4.76 -13.77
CA PRO A 9 -9.83 -4.22 -15.12
C PRO A 9 -9.79 -5.32 -16.18
N GLU A 10 -10.30 -5.02 -17.37
CA GLU A 10 -10.39 -6.01 -18.46
C GLU A 10 -9.01 -6.39 -19.01
N ASP A 11 -8.07 -5.43 -19.06
CA ASP A 11 -6.67 -5.69 -19.42
C ASP A 11 -6.01 -6.71 -18.48
N LEU A 12 -6.22 -6.55 -17.17
CA LEU A 12 -5.69 -7.47 -16.16
C LEU A 12 -6.29 -8.87 -16.32
N LYS A 13 -7.59 -8.96 -16.60
CA LYS A 13 -8.24 -10.24 -16.86
C LYS A 13 -7.62 -10.94 -18.08
N GLN A 14 -7.38 -10.22 -19.16
CA GLN A 14 -6.74 -10.77 -20.35
C GLN A 14 -5.34 -11.31 -20.08
N GLU A 15 -4.54 -10.62 -19.26
CA GLU A 15 -3.22 -11.09 -18.81
C GLU A 15 -3.33 -12.37 -17.97
N MET A 16 -4.30 -12.41 -17.06
CA MET A 16 -4.56 -13.58 -16.21
C MET A 16 -4.99 -14.80 -17.03
N ASP A 17 -5.85 -14.62 -18.03
CA ASP A 17 -6.30 -15.69 -18.94
C ASP A 17 -5.13 -16.23 -19.80
N LYS A 18 -4.23 -15.36 -20.28
CA LYS A 18 -3.00 -15.76 -21.02
C LYS A 18 -2.05 -16.60 -20.17
N THR A 19 -2.09 -16.42 -18.85
CA THR A 19 -1.21 -17.07 -17.89
C THR A 19 -1.97 -18.08 -17.03
N SER A 20 -2.81 -18.89 -17.69
CA SER A 20 -3.68 -19.90 -17.04
C SER A 20 -2.91 -20.96 -16.21
N PHE A 21 -1.60 -21.11 -16.41
CA PHE A 21 -0.75 -21.97 -15.59
C PHE A 21 -0.50 -21.44 -14.17
N ILE A 22 -0.87 -20.17 -13.88
CA ILE A 22 -0.74 -19.54 -12.57
C ILE A 22 -2.02 -19.75 -11.75
N ASP A 23 -1.88 -20.20 -10.51
CA ASP A 23 -3.00 -20.24 -9.55
C ASP A 23 -3.27 -18.82 -9.01
N TRP A 24 -4.09 -18.08 -9.75
CA TRP A 24 -4.50 -16.72 -9.39
C TRP A 24 -5.28 -16.64 -8.07
N SER A 25 -5.94 -17.73 -7.65
CA SER A 25 -6.59 -17.78 -6.33
C SER A 25 -5.56 -17.80 -5.21
N LYS A 26 -4.46 -18.53 -5.38
CA LYS A 26 -3.35 -18.51 -4.42
C LYS A 26 -2.69 -17.13 -4.37
N VAL A 27 -2.42 -16.52 -5.53
CA VAL A 27 -1.85 -15.16 -5.62
C VAL A 27 -2.73 -14.15 -4.86
N ALA A 28 -4.04 -14.18 -5.10
CA ALA A 28 -4.98 -13.30 -4.40
C ALA A 28 -4.97 -13.53 -2.89
N ARG A 29 -4.97 -14.79 -2.42
CA ARG A 29 -4.93 -15.11 -0.98
C ARG A 29 -3.66 -14.61 -0.31
N ASP A 30 -2.51 -14.79 -0.96
CA ASP A 30 -1.22 -14.36 -0.40
C ASP A 30 -1.12 -12.82 -0.35
N ALA A 31 -1.56 -12.13 -1.41
CA ALA A 31 -1.61 -10.67 -1.44
C ALA A 31 -2.53 -10.09 -0.34
N ILE A 32 -3.73 -10.65 -0.18
CA ILE A 32 -4.69 -10.24 0.86
C ILE A 32 -4.10 -10.50 2.25
N ARG A 33 -3.50 -11.67 2.47
CA ARG A 33 -2.87 -12.01 3.76
C ARG A 33 -1.75 -11.05 4.11
N GLU A 34 -0.89 -10.72 3.15
CA GLU A 34 0.20 -9.79 3.36
C GLU A 34 -0.32 -8.39 3.73
N GLN A 35 -1.31 -7.89 2.98
CA GLN A 35 -1.88 -6.57 3.23
C GLN A 35 -2.62 -6.50 4.58
N ALA A 36 -3.36 -7.56 4.93
CA ALA A 36 -4.00 -7.65 6.24
C ALA A 36 -2.97 -7.67 7.38
N SER A 37 -1.86 -8.39 7.23
CA SER A 37 -0.76 -8.41 8.21
C SER A 37 -0.08 -7.05 8.35
N LYS A 38 0.17 -6.34 7.24
CA LYS A 38 0.68 -4.96 7.24
C LYS A 38 -0.27 -4.04 8.00
N LEU A 39 -1.56 -4.06 7.70
CA LEU A 39 -2.57 -3.25 8.39
C LEU A 39 -2.67 -3.60 9.88
N ALA A 40 -2.63 -4.88 10.25
CA ALA A 40 -2.65 -5.30 11.65
C ALA A 40 -1.44 -4.79 12.43
N ARG A 41 -0.24 -4.82 11.83
CA ARG A 41 0.98 -4.24 12.43
C ARG A 41 0.86 -2.73 12.58
N LEU A 42 0.42 -2.03 11.54
CA LEU A 42 0.21 -0.58 11.61
C LEU A 42 -0.80 -0.21 12.70
N LYS A 43 -1.93 -0.93 12.77
CA LYS A 43 -2.91 -0.76 13.84
C LYS A 43 -2.30 -1.03 15.20
N SER A 44 -1.52 -2.11 15.38
CA SER A 44 -0.87 -2.41 16.66
C SER A 44 0.08 -1.30 17.13
N ILE A 45 0.86 -0.73 16.21
CA ILE A 45 1.74 0.42 16.48
C ILE A 45 0.89 1.64 16.86
N ALA A 46 -0.16 1.93 16.08
CA ALA A 46 -1.05 3.05 16.30
C ALA A 46 -1.97 2.88 17.52
N SER A 47 -2.25 1.67 17.99
CA SER A 47 -3.17 1.40 19.11
C SER A 47 -2.69 1.97 20.44
N LYS A 48 -1.38 2.22 20.58
CA LYS A 48 -0.80 2.91 21.74
C LYS A 48 -0.59 4.42 21.50
N SER A 49 -0.87 4.89 20.29
CA SER A 49 -0.71 6.28 19.90
C SER A 49 -1.89 7.12 20.40
N LYS A 50 -1.58 8.27 20.99
CA LYS A 50 -2.57 9.32 21.31
C LYS A 50 -2.70 10.36 20.20
N LEU A 51 -2.00 10.15 19.08
CA LEU A 51 -2.03 11.09 17.96
C LEU A 51 -3.44 11.15 17.37
N THR A 52 -3.95 12.36 17.23
CA THR A 52 -5.18 12.59 16.47
C THR A 52 -4.89 12.52 14.98
N GLU A 53 -5.94 12.39 14.16
CA GLU A 53 -5.82 12.42 12.71
C GLU A 53 -5.11 13.70 12.22
N LYS A 54 -5.40 14.84 12.87
CA LYS A 54 -4.74 16.11 12.59
C LYS A 54 -3.24 16.06 12.87
N ASP A 55 -2.83 15.49 14.00
CA ASP A 55 -1.42 15.35 14.36
C ASP A 55 -0.67 14.47 13.36
N ALA A 56 -1.29 13.37 12.92
CA ALA A 56 -0.72 12.48 11.91
C ALA A 56 -0.53 13.18 10.56
N LEU A 57 -1.51 13.99 10.13
CA LEU A 57 -1.44 14.78 8.91
C LEU A 57 -0.36 15.87 8.99
N GLU A 58 -0.24 16.56 10.12
CA GLU A 58 0.82 17.57 10.32
C GLU A 58 2.22 16.95 10.32
N LEU A 59 2.38 15.79 10.96
CA LEU A 59 3.62 15.00 10.90
C LEU A 59 3.95 14.57 9.46
N GLY A 60 2.98 14.06 8.73
CA GLY A 60 3.15 13.67 7.32
C GLY A 60 3.61 14.85 6.45
N ARG A 61 3.00 16.03 6.62
CA ARG A 61 3.40 17.25 5.91
C ARG A 61 4.82 17.67 6.26
N LYS A 62 5.22 17.60 7.53
CA LYS A 62 6.61 17.90 7.96
C LYS A 62 7.62 16.94 7.33
N ILE A 63 7.32 15.65 7.32
CA ILE A 63 8.20 14.63 6.73
C ILE A 63 8.34 14.85 5.22
N ASN A 64 7.23 15.06 4.50
CA ASN A 64 7.24 15.32 3.06
C ASN A 64 8.06 16.57 2.72
N ARG A 65 7.90 17.65 3.50
CA ARG A 65 8.70 18.86 3.31
C ARG A 65 10.19 18.59 3.53
N GLY A 66 10.56 17.89 4.60
CA GLY A 66 11.96 17.54 4.87
C GLY A 66 12.57 16.64 3.80
N LEU A 67 11.82 15.66 3.29
CA LEU A 67 12.25 14.83 2.17
C LEU A 67 12.42 15.67 0.90
N HIS A 68 11.46 16.54 0.59
CA HIS A 68 11.54 17.41 -0.58
C HIS A 68 12.78 18.29 -0.57
N GLU A 69 13.07 18.97 0.54
CA GLU A 69 14.29 19.79 0.67
C GLU A 69 15.54 18.93 0.50
N ARG A 70 15.61 17.77 1.16
CA ARG A 70 16.74 16.85 1.04
C ARG A 70 16.93 16.34 -0.39
N TYR A 71 15.86 16.01 -1.10
CA TYR A 71 15.93 15.57 -2.50
C TYR A 71 16.32 16.72 -3.43
N LYS A 72 15.90 17.95 -3.15
CA LYS A 72 16.31 19.14 -3.89
C LYS A 72 17.79 19.45 -3.72
N GLU A 73 18.34 19.26 -2.51
CA GLU A 73 19.79 19.37 -2.25
C GLU A 73 20.60 18.26 -2.94
N LEU A 74 20.09 17.02 -2.91
CA LEU A 74 20.78 15.87 -3.51
C LEU A 74 20.67 15.82 -5.04
N TYR A 75 19.59 16.37 -5.61
CA TYR A 75 19.30 16.32 -7.05
C TYR A 75 18.83 17.69 -7.57
N PRO A 76 19.71 18.71 -7.61
CA PRO A 76 19.36 20.08 -7.99
C PRO A 76 18.89 20.25 -9.45
N GLY A 77 19.00 19.21 -10.28
CA GLY A 77 18.65 19.21 -11.71
C GLY A 77 17.34 18.52 -12.09
N LEU A 78 16.64 17.86 -11.15
CA LEU A 78 15.30 17.34 -11.43
C LEU A 78 14.28 18.49 -11.28
N LYS A 79 13.82 19.02 -12.41
CA LYS A 79 12.62 19.86 -12.49
C LYS A 79 11.41 19.01 -12.86
#